data_AF-A0A1T4WU99-F1
#
_entry.id   AF-A0A1T4WU99-F1
#
_cell.length_a   1.000
_cell.length_b   1.000
_cell.length_c   1.000
_cell.angle_alpha   90.00
_cell.angle_beta   90.00
_cell.angle_gamma   90.00
#
_symmetry.space_group_name_H-M   'P 1'
#
loop_
_entity.id
_entity.type
_entity.pdbx_description
1 polymer ?
#
loop_
_entity_poly.entity_id
_entity_poly.type
_entity_poly.pdbx_seq_one_letter_code
_entity_poly.pdbx_strand_id
1 'polypeptide(L)'
;MDLFPAADAAYPIVADPTWEWYSAAYGAGFSKQETRELANVGAVTGFCATIAKFPALAAACGIAGAQWFLQAGLAANANGCVFIAAIPAPLAIRWISDNCR
;
A
#
# COMPACT_ATOMS: atom_id res chain seq x y z
N MET A 1 22.52 16.53 25.56
CA MET A 1 22.34 17.10 24.21
C MET A 1 21.21 16.33 23.57
N ASP A 2 20.02 16.89 23.72
CA ASP A 2 18.75 16.36 23.26
C ASP A 2 18.73 16.13 21.75
N LEU A 3 18.40 14.90 21.36
CA LEU A 3 18.03 14.52 19.99
C LEU A 3 16.57 14.93 19.76
N PHE A 4 16.29 16.23 19.69
CA PHE A 4 15.01 16.67 19.13
C PHE A 4 15.09 16.49 17.61
N PRO A 5 14.18 15.70 16.98
CA PRO A 5 14.11 15.63 15.53
C PRO A 5 13.79 17.03 15.00
N ALA A 6 14.64 17.53 14.12
CA ALA A 6 14.42 18.82 13.45
C ALA A 6 13.16 18.75 12.57
N ALA A 7 12.47 19.87 12.39
CA ALA A 7 11.18 19.95 11.69
C ALA A 7 11.24 19.56 10.19
N ASP A 8 12.43 19.34 9.64
CA ASP A 8 12.70 18.81 8.31
C ASP A 8 12.79 17.28 8.27
N ALA A 9 12.85 16.62 9.44
CA ALA A 9 12.51 15.22 9.59
C ALA A 9 10.99 15.11 9.46
N ALA A 10 10.49 15.24 8.23
CA ALA A 10 9.21 14.67 7.88
C ALA A 10 9.34 13.17 8.19
N TYR A 11 8.89 12.76 9.37
CA TYR A 11 8.60 11.37 9.63
C TYR A 11 7.70 10.98 8.48
N PRO A 12 8.15 10.10 7.54
CA PRO A 12 7.24 9.61 6.54
C PRO A 12 6.03 9.13 7.32
N ILE A 13 4.82 9.40 6.81
CA ILE A 13 3.65 8.74 7.35
C ILE A 13 3.92 7.25 7.12
N VAL A 14 4.52 6.61 8.11
CA VAL A 14 4.71 5.18 8.15
C VAL A 14 3.32 4.72 8.50
N ALA A 15 2.53 4.41 7.48
CA ALA A 15 1.42 3.49 7.67
C ALA A 15 1.97 2.34 8.52
N ASP A 16 1.24 1.92 9.54
CA ASP A 16 1.62 0.78 10.38
C ASP A 16 0.79 -0.42 9.90
N PRO A 17 1.03 -0.93 8.67
CA PRO A 17 0.24 -2.01 8.18
C PRO A 17 0.52 -3.25 9.01
N THR A 18 -0.52 -4.03 9.23
CA THR A 18 -0.38 -5.32 9.89
C THR A 18 0.31 -6.28 8.92
N TRP A 19 1.59 -6.60 9.16
CA TRP A 19 2.31 -7.58 8.36
C TRP A 19 1.95 -9.00 8.79
N GLU A 20 1.33 -9.77 7.90
CA GLU A 20 0.91 -11.13 8.19
C GLU A 20 0.93 -12.04 6.96
N TRP A 21 0.83 -13.34 7.23
CA TRP A 21 0.53 -14.32 6.21
C TRP A 21 -0.98 -14.42 6.04
N TYR A 22 -1.46 -14.13 4.83
CA TYR A 22 -2.88 -14.20 4.48
C TYR A 22 -3.04 -14.84 3.09
N SER A 23 -3.91 -15.85 2.98
CA SER A 23 -4.19 -16.55 1.73
C SER A 23 -2.94 -17.05 0.97
N ALA A 24 -1.96 -17.62 1.70
CA ALA A 24 -0.66 -18.07 1.18
C ALA A 24 0.25 -16.97 0.59
N ALA A 25 -0.03 -15.71 0.88
CA ALA A 25 0.82 -14.58 0.58
C ALA A 25 1.32 -13.91 1.87
N TYR A 26 2.54 -13.37 1.85
CA TYR A 26 3.05 -12.52 2.92
C TYR A 26 2.99 -11.07 2.48
N GLY A 27 2.50 -10.18 3.33
CA GLY A 27 2.20 -8.81 2.93
C GLY A 27 1.65 -7.96 4.05
N ALA A 28 1.18 -6.78 3.65
CA ALA A 28 0.73 -5.71 4.51
C ALA A 28 -0.80 -5.58 4.44
N GLY A 29 -1.49 -5.79 5.56
CA GLY A 29 -2.90 -5.48 5.75
C GLY A 29 -3.10 -4.04 6.19
N PHE A 30 -4.04 -3.34 5.54
CA PHE A 30 -4.36 -1.94 5.82
C PHE A 30 -5.75 -1.83 6.46
N SER A 31 -5.91 -0.99 7.48
CA SER A 31 -7.20 -0.68 8.10
C SER A 31 -8.20 -0.07 7.11
N LYS A 32 -9.47 0.09 7.52
CA LYS A 32 -10.48 0.75 6.66
C LYS A 32 -10.10 2.20 6.36
N GLN A 33 -9.50 2.89 7.31
CA GLN A 33 -9.05 4.27 7.12
C GLN A 33 -7.90 4.31 6.11
N GLU A 34 -6.86 3.50 6.32
CA GLU A 34 -5.70 3.44 5.42
C GLU A 34 -6.12 2.96 4.02
N THR A 35 -7.10 2.07 3.91
CA THR A 35 -7.65 1.62 2.62
C THR A 35 -8.36 2.78 1.89
N ARG A 36 -9.11 3.63 2.61
CA ARG A 36 -9.72 4.84 2.03
C ARG A 36 -8.68 5.87 1.62
N GLU A 37 -7.63 6.03 2.43
CA GLU A 37 -6.50 6.90 2.09
C GLU A 37 -5.76 6.37 0.85
N LEU A 38 -5.48 5.07 0.78
CA LEU A 38 -4.86 4.43 -0.38
C LEU A 38 -5.72 4.57 -1.65
N ALA A 39 -7.05 4.50 -1.52
CA ALA A 39 -7.98 4.76 -2.62
C ALA A 39 -8.03 6.23 -3.06
N ASN A 40 -7.55 7.16 -2.23
CA ASN A 40 -7.48 8.59 -2.53
C ASN A 40 -6.06 9.02 -2.97
N VAL A 41 -5.05 8.17 -2.77
CA VAL A 41 -3.63 8.54 -2.91
C VAL A 41 -3.05 8.10 -4.25
N GLY A 42 -2.59 9.09 -5.03
CA GLY A 42 -1.80 8.92 -6.25
C GLY A 42 -0.30 8.65 -6.04
N ALA A 43 0.11 8.19 -4.84
CA ALA A 43 1.53 7.99 -4.50
C ALA A 43 2.21 6.90 -5.34
N VAL A 44 1.46 5.90 -5.81
CA VAL A 44 2.04 4.80 -6.58
C VAL A 44 2.58 5.29 -7.94
N THR A 45 1.87 6.23 -8.57
CA THR A 45 2.34 6.88 -9.80
C THR A 45 3.66 7.62 -9.61
N GLY A 46 3.86 8.27 -8.45
CA GLY A 46 5.11 8.95 -8.11
C GLY A 46 6.28 8.00 -7.91
N PHE A 47 6.06 6.89 -7.19
CA PHE A 47 7.08 5.87 -6.97
C PHE A 47 7.50 5.18 -8.28
N CYS A 48 6.54 4.74 -9.10
CA CYS A 48 6.85 4.06 -10.36
C CYS A 48 7.55 4.96 -11.39
N ALA A 49 7.36 6.28 -11.31
CA ALA A 49 8.09 7.23 -12.14
C ALA A 49 9.60 7.30 -11.80
N THR A 50 9.99 7.01 -10.55
CA THR A 50 11.42 7.03 -10.15
C THR A 50 12.25 5.92 -10.80
N ILE A 51 11.60 4.82 -11.18
CA ILE A 51 12.19 3.66 -11.86
C ILE A 51 12.00 3.69 -13.38
N ALA A 52 11.57 4.84 -13.94
CA ALA A 52 11.35 5.05 -15.38
C ALA A 52 12.56 4.71 -16.27
N LYS A 53 13.78 4.70 -15.71
CA LYS A 53 15.00 4.28 -16.42
C LYS A 53 14.96 2.81 -16.86
N PHE A 54 14.10 1.98 -16.26
CA PHE A 54 13.89 0.58 -16.61
C PHE A 54 12.45 0.40 -17.11
N PRO A 55 12.18 0.50 -18.42
CA PRO A 55 10.81 0.61 -18.94
C PRO A 55 9.92 -0.59 -18.59
N ALA A 56 10.48 -1.80 -18.58
CA ALA A 56 9.73 -2.99 -18.19
C ALA A 56 9.35 -2.98 -16.69
N LEU A 57 10.25 -2.50 -15.82
CA LEU A 57 9.99 -2.40 -14.38
C LEU A 57 9.04 -1.25 -14.06
N ALA A 58 9.16 -0.12 -14.77
CA ALA A 58 8.24 1.00 -14.67
C ALA A 58 6.83 0.62 -15.10
N ALA A 59 6.68 -0.13 -16.21
CA ALA A 59 5.41 -0.67 -16.65
C ALA A 59 4.82 -1.65 -15.62
N ALA A 60 5.62 -2.59 -15.12
CA ALA A 60 5.18 -3.54 -14.10
C ALA A 60 4.74 -2.84 -12.79
N CYS A 61 5.51 -1.85 -12.33
CA CYS A 61 5.16 -1.03 -11.18
C CYS A 61 3.86 -0.24 -11.43
N GLY A 62 3.71 0.37 -12.61
CA GLY A 62 2.50 1.10 -12.98
C GLY A 62 1.26 0.20 -13.01
N ILE A 63 1.38 -1.01 -13.55
CA ILE A 63 0.30 -2.01 -13.57
C ILE A 63 -0.04 -2.46 -12.15
N ALA A 64 0.96 -2.81 -11.33
CA ALA A 64 0.74 -3.19 -9.94
C ALA A 64 0.08 -2.04 -9.16
N GLY A 65 0.53 -0.81 -9.36
CA GLY A 65 -0.04 0.36 -8.72
C GLY A 65 -1.48 0.65 -9.11
N ALA A 66 -1.81 0.54 -10.40
CA ALA A 66 -3.19 0.62 -10.86
C ALA A 66 -4.06 -0.48 -10.22
N GLN A 67 -3.53 -1.70 -10.14
CA GLN A 67 -4.20 -2.83 -9.53
C GLN A 67 -4.48 -2.59 -8.03
N TRP A 68 -3.49 -2.06 -7.29
CA TRP A 68 -3.64 -1.71 -5.88
C TRP A 68 -4.69 -0.64 -5.66
N PHE A 69 -4.64 0.43 -6.47
CA PHE A 69 -5.59 1.54 -6.39
C PHE A 69 -7.02 1.08 -6.65
N LEU A 70 -7.23 0.27 -7.70
CA LEU A 70 -8.55 -0.28 -8.03
C LEU A 70 -9.09 -1.18 -6.90
N GLN A 71 -8.26 -2.07 -6.33
CA GLN A 71 -8.69 -2.94 -5.24
C GLN A 71 -8.94 -2.18 -3.94
N ALA A 72 -8.13 -1.16 -3.64
CA ALA A 72 -8.36 -0.28 -2.50
C ALA A 72 -9.68 0.48 -2.64
N GLY A 73 -9.98 1.00 -3.85
CA GLY A 73 -11.25 1.66 -4.13
C GLY A 73 -12.46 0.72 -3.98
N LEU A 74 -12.36 -0.51 -4.49
CA LEU A 74 -13.40 -1.53 -4.31
C LEU A 74 -13.56 -1.97 -2.85
N ALA A 75 -12.46 -2.04 -2.10
CA ALA A 75 -12.47 -2.33 -0.66
C ALA A 75 -13.13 -1.18 0.13
N ALA A 76 -12.70 0.06 -0.11
CA ALA A 76 -13.22 1.26 0.53
C ALA A 76 -14.73 1.46 0.29
N ASN A 77 -15.20 1.28 -0.94
CA ASN A 77 -16.62 1.43 -1.29
C ASN A 77 -17.54 0.46 -0.55
N ALA A 78 -17.05 -0.73 -0.20
CA ALA A 78 -17.80 -1.70 0.60
C ALA A 78 -17.28 -1.81 2.04
N ASN A 79 -16.76 -0.71 2.59
CA ASN A 79 -16.29 -0.58 3.98
C ASN A 79 -15.36 -1.71 4.45
N GLY A 80 -14.54 -2.23 3.54
CA GLY A 80 -13.59 -3.29 3.80
C GLY A 80 -12.14 -2.81 3.78
N CYS A 81 -11.25 -3.77 4.01
CA CYS A 81 -9.81 -3.56 4.04
C CYS A 81 -9.11 -4.21 2.84
N VAL A 82 -7.90 -3.74 2.55
CA VAL A 82 -7.04 -4.31 1.53
C VAL A 82 -5.78 -4.90 2.14
N PHE A 83 -5.31 -6.00 1.56
CA PHE A 83 -4.02 -6.61 1.85
C PHE A 83 -3.17 -6.53 0.59
N ILE A 84 -1.97 -5.98 0.69
CA ILE A 84 -1.00 -5.95 -0.40
C ILE A 84 0.05 -7.02 -0.14
N ALA A 85 0.04 -8.07 -0.95
CA ALA A 85 1.05 -9.11 -0.92
C ALA A 85 2.40 -8.52 -1.37
N ALA A 86 3.48 -8.84 -0.65
CA ALA A 86 4.85 -8.62 -1.10
C ALA A 86 5.38 -9.86 -1.85
N ILE A 87 4.98 -11.05 -1.42
CA ILE A 87 5.42 -12.35 -1.95
C ILE A 87 4.19 -13.27 -2.03
N PRO A 88 3.98 -14.06 -3.10
CA PRO A 88 4.87 -14.28 -4.25
C PRO A 88 4.88 -13.16 -5.31
N ALA A 89 3.86 -12.30 -5.32
CA ALA A 89 3.78 -11.18 -6.25
C ALA A 89 3.11 -9.96 -5.60
N PRO A 90 3.50 -8.73 -6.00
CA PRO A 90 2.91 -7.48 -5.57
C PRO A 90 1.45 -7.33 -6.02
N LEU A 91 0.51 -7.88 -5.25
CA LEU A 91 -0.92 -7.88 -5.58
C LEU A 91 -1.76 -7.44 -4.39
N ALA A 92 -2.71 -6.54 -4.63
CA ALA A 92 -3.71 -6.16 -3.64
C ALA A 92 -4.92 -7.10 -3.72
N ILE A 93 -5.42 -7.55 -2.57
CA ILE A 93 -6.61 -8.37 -2.45
C ILE A 93 -7.48 -7.90 -1.28
N ARG A 94 -8.75 -8.30 -1.28
CA ARG A 94 -9.66 -8.09 -0.15
C ARG A 94 -9.11 -8.79 1.10
N TRP A 95 -8.98 -8.04 2.18
CA TRP A 95 -8.53 -8.57 3.46
C TRP A 95 -9.73 -8.79 4.39
N ILE A 96 -10.02 -10.06 4.66
CA ILE A 96 -11.08 -10.50 5.57
C ILE A 96 -10.39 -11.09 6.80
N SER A 97 -10.12 -10.23 7.78
CA SER A 97 -9.39 -10.56 9.00
C SER A 97 -10.00 -9.78 10.17
N ASP A 98 -9.88 -10.32 11.39
CA ASP A 98 -10.29 -9.63 12.62
C ASP A 98 -9.46 -8.35 12.87
N ASN A 99 -8.32 -8.23 12.19
CA ASN A 99 -7.46 -7.05 12.19
C ASN A 99 -7.96 -5.95 11.22
N CYS A 100 -8.98 -6.21 10.39
CA CYS A 100 -9.61 -5.22 9.53
C CYS A 100 -10.55 -4.29 10.33
N ARG A 101 -9.97 -3.25 10.91
CA ARG A 101 -10.68 -2.28 11.75
C ARG A 101 -11.06 -1.01 10.98
#